data_AF-A0A956QHV7-F1
#
_entry.id   AF-A0A956QHV7-F1
#
_cell.length_a   1.000
_cell.length_b   1.000
_cell.length_c   1.000
_cell.angle_alpha   90.00
_cell.angle_beta   90.00
_cell.angle_gamma   90.00
#
_symmetry.space_group_name_H-M   'P 1'
#
loop_
_entity.id
_entity.type
_entity.pdbx_description
1 polymer ?
#
loop_
_entity_poly.entity_id
_entity_poly.type
_entity_poly.pdbx_seq_one_letter_code
_entity_poly.pdbx_strand_id
1 'polypeptide(L)'
;GRYTYITLGDAPFLEDPETGEASPGNFGAVYRLQLALYNPADEVREAWLEFVPGGGPARGVVLVDNRLLDVAMGNSRTRIPLARWELEPGERRYVNIETIPQSGSNYPVRLVVQSQYESREDLEVEAPAAPPPLIP
;
A
#
# COMPACT_ATOMS: atom_id res chain seq x y z
N GLY A 1 1.09 -11.62 2.48
CA GLY A 1 2.20 -11.19 3.36
C GLY A 1 1.82 -9.88 4.01
N ARG A 2 2.44 -9.52 5.15
CA ARG A 2 2.03 -8.36 5.97
C ARG A 2 2.06 -7.03 5.21
N TYR A 3 3.05 -6.86 4.32
CA TYR A 3 3.24 -5.65 3.52
C TYR A 3 3.50 -5.99 2.05
N THR A 4 3.05 -5.13 1.16
CA THR A 4 3.47 -5.05 -0.25
C THR A 4 3.86 -3.60 -0.55
N TYR A 5 5.01 -3.40 -1.20
CA TYR A 5 5.54 -2.10 -1.55
C TYR A 5 5.60 -1.97 -3.07
N ILE A 6 5.00 -0.91 -3.60
CA ILE A 6 5.01 -0.61 -5.02
C ILE A 6 5.64 0.76 -5.19
N THR A 7 6.85 0.80 -5.75
CA THR A 7 7.57 2.06 -6.01
C THR A 7 7.18 2.61 -7.36
N LEU A 8 6.86 3.91 -7.40
CA LEU A 8 6.47 4.64 -8.60
C LEU A 8 7.43 5.81 -8.82
N GLY A 9 7.79 6.08 -10.08
CA GLY A 9 8.70 7.16 -10.45
C GLY A 9 10.15 6.92 -10.04
N ASP A 10 10.59 5.66 -9.98
CA ASP A 10 11.99 5.29 -9.81
C ASP A 10 12.54 4.64 -11.09
N ALA A 11 13.84 4.35 -11.10
CA ALA A 11 14.49 3.64 -12.18
C ALA A 11 13.81 2.27 -12.46
N PRO A 12 13.76 1.82 -13.73
CA PRO A 12 14.26 2.51 -14.93
C PRO A 12 13.41 3.73 -15.29
N PHE A 13 14.09 4.81 -15.67
CA PHE A 13 13.40 6.03 -16.12
C PHE A 13 12.91 5.84 -17.54
N LEU A 14 11.71 6.31 -17.81
CA LEU A 14 11.18 6.41 -19.17
C LEU A 14 11.95 7.48 -19.92
N GLU A 15 12.14 7.29 -21.22
CA GLU A 15 12.72 8.31 -22.09
C GLU A 15 11.64 9.31 -22.49
N ASP A 16 12.01 10.59 -22.55
CA ASP A 16 11.21 11.61 -23.19
C ASP A 16 11.06 11.26 -24.68
N PRO A 17 9.83 11.17 -25.21
CA PRO A 17 9.61 10.75 -26.59
C PRO A 17 10.09 11.76 -27.64
N GLU A 18 10.28 13.04 -27.27
CA GLU A 18 10.78 14.09 -28.16
C GLU A 18 12.30 14.17 -28.15
N THR A 19 12.94 14.06 -26.97
CA THR A 19 14.39 14.26 -26.83
C THR A 19 15.20 12.97 -26.69
N GLY A 20 14.57 11.87 -26.28
CA GLY A 20 15.24 10.60 -25.95
C GLY A 20 16.02 10.64 -24.63
N GLU A 21 15.97 11.74 -23.88
CA GLU A 21 16.62 11.86 -22.58
C GLU A 21 15.81 11.12 -21.51
N ALA A 22 16.46 10.58 -20.48
CA ALA A 22 15.75 10.01 -19.34
C ALA A 22 14.84 11.08 -18.70
N SER A 23 13.66 10.66 -18.23
CA SER A 23 12.69 11.48 -17.49
C SER A 23 12.74 11.10 -16.00
N PRO A 24 13.57 11.78 -15.18
CA PRO A 24 13.67 11.46 -13.76
C PRO A 24 12.32 11.63 -13.07
N GLY A 25 11.96 10.67 -12.23
CA GLY A 25 10.65 10.65 -11.59
C GLY A 25 9.51 10.18 -12.50
N ASN A 26 9.78 9.86 -13.77
CA ASN A 26 8.81 9.46 -14.78
C ASN A 26 7.64 10.45 -14.88
N PHE A 27 7.97 11.74 -15.01
CA PHE A 27 6.97 12.80 -15.08
C PHE A 27 6.02 12.57 -16.27
N GLY A 28 4.72 12.72 -16.04
CA GLY A 28 3.70 12.48 -17.07
C GLY A 28 3.36 11.01 -17.33
N ALA A 29 4.08 10.05 -16.73
CA ALA A 29 3.81 8.63 -16.90
C ALA A 29 2.57 8.21 -16.11
N VAL A 30 1.62 7.57 -16.80
CA VAL A 30 0.41 7.05 -16.14
C VAL A 30 0.65 5.62 -15.68
N TYR A 31 0.58 5.41 -14.37
CA TYR A 31 0.66 4.09 -13.74
C TYR A 31 -0.74 3.55 -13.57
N ARG A 32 -1.01 2.36 -14.12
CA ARG A 32 -2.24 1.60 -13.90
C ARG A 32 -1.88 0.28 -13.25
N LEU A 33 -2.41 0.06 -12.06
CA LEU A 33 -2.11 -1.08 -11.21
C LEU A 33 -3.41 -1.78 -10.86
N GLN A 34 -3.36 -3.10 -10.76
CA GLN A 34 -4.44 -3.88 -10.17
C GLN A 34 -3.89 -4.63 -8.96
N LEU A 35 -4.42 -4.34 -7.78
CA LEU A 35 -4.14 -5.09 -6.57
C LEU A 35 -5.11 -6.24 -6.44
N ALA A 36 -4.59 -7.43 -6.15
CA ALA A 36 -5.39 -8.57 -5.73
C ALA A 36 -5.26 -8.73 -4.21
N LEU A 37 -6.32 -8.44 -3.49
CA LEU A 37 -6.43 -8.64 -2.05
C LEU A 37 -7.13 -9.98 -1.80
N TYR A 38 -6.59 -10.77 -0.89
CA TYR A 38 -7.16 -12.07 -0.52
C TYR A 38 -7.12 -12.24 0.99
N ASN A 39 -8.28 -12.54 1.58
CA ASN A 39 -8.38 -12.95 2.97
C ASN A 39 -8.48 -14.49 3.05
N PRO A 40 -7.38 -15.19 3.41
CA PRO A 40 -7.41 -16.64 3.59
C PRO A 40 -7.96 -17.09 4.95
N ALA A 41 -8.26 -16.18 5.87
CA ALA A 41 -8.75 -16.50 7.20
C ALA A 41 -10.26 -16.83 7.19
N ASP A 42 -10.71 -17.40 8.30
CA ASP A 42 -12.10 -17.70 8.62
C ASP A 42 -12.84 -16.54 9.33
N GLU A 43 -12.16 -15.41 9.51
CA GLU A 43 -12.71 -14.18 10.09
C GLU A 43 -12.47 -12.96 9.19
N VAL A 44 -13.20 -11.87 9.43
CA VAL A 44 -13.03 -10.61 8.69
C VAL A 44 -11.64 -10.04 8.98
N ARG A 45 -10.93 -9.63 7.92
CA ARG A 45 -9.60 -9.00 8.03
C ARG A 45 -9.56 -7.72 7.22
N GLU A 46 -8.68 -6.81 7.64
CA GLU A 46 -8.51 -5.53 6.95
C GLU A 46 -7.25 -5.45 6.10
N ALA A 47 -7.35 -4.69 5.02
CA ALA A 47 -6.23 -4.21 4.23
C ALA A 47 -6.27 -2.67 4.11
N TRP A 48 -5.09 -2.07 4.14
CA TRP A 48 -4.88 -0.62 4.09
C TRP A 48 -3.98 -0.29 2.92
N LEU A 49 -4.25 0.83 2.26
CA LEU A 49 -3.39 1.42 1.24
C LEU A 49 -2.91 2.78 1.71
N GLU A 50 -1.60 2.99 1.69
CA GLU A 50 -0.94 4.23 2.09
C GLU A 50 -0.06 4.78 0.98
N PHE A 51 0.02 6.11 0.89
CA PHE A 51 0.98 6.84 0.07
C PHE A 51 2.17 7.28 0.94
N VAL A 52 3.37 6.90 0.53
CA VAL A 52 4.60 7.15 1.29
C VAL A 52 5.65 7.79 0.38
N PRO A 53 5.93 9.09 0.54
CA PRO A 53 7.02 9.75 -0.19
C PRO A 53 8.38 9.08 0.07
N GLY A 54 9.21 8.95 -0.97
CA GLY A 54 10.54 8.33 -0.89
C GLY A 54 11.67 9.31 -1.22
N GLY A 55 11.54 10.07 -2.31
CA GLY A 55 12.57 11.00 -2.80
C GLY A 55 12.64 12.35 -2.09
N GLY A 56 11.61 12.72 -1.32
CA GLY A 56 11.52 14.01 -0.63
C GLY A 56 10.07 14.38 -0.35
N PRO A 57 9.75 15.68 -0.19
CA PRO A 57 8.38 16.13 -0.10
C PRO A 57 7.59 15.78 -1.37
N ALA A 58 6.44 15.11 -1.23
CA ALA A 58 5.62 14.70 -2.36
C ALA A 58 4.13 14.79 -2.01
N ARG A 59 3.34 15.15 -3.03
CA ARG A 59 1.89 15.03 -3.06
C ARG A 59 1.51 14.20 -4.28
N GLY A 60 0.23 13.94 -4.45
CA GLY A 60 -0.22 13.22 -5.63
C GLY A 60 -1.72 13.23 -5.80
N VAL A 61 -2.14 12.75 -6.95
CA VAL A 61 -3.54 12.43 -7.22
C VAL A 61 -3.60 10.94 -7.53
N VAL A 62 -4.43 10.23 -6.79
CA VAL A 62 -4.57 8.77 -6.92
C VAL A 62 -6.04 8.44 -7.12
N LEU A 63 -6.34 7.66 -8.15
CA LEU A 63 -7.66 7.10 -8.39
C LEU A 63 -7.67 5.67 -7.83
N VAL A 64 -8.57 5.37 -6.89
CA VAL A 64 -8.73 4.02 -6.31
C VAL A 64 -10.17 3.58 -6.53
N ASP A 65 -10.41 2.52 -7.31
CA ASP A 65 -11.76 2.06 -7.71
C ASP A 65 -12.69 3.21 -8.10
N ASN A 66 -12.22 4.05 -9.03
CA ASN A 66 -12.91 5.25 -9.55
C ASN A 66 -13.12 6.40 -8.54
N ARG A 67 -12.60 6.29 -7.31
CA ARG A 67 -12.59 7.39 -6.34
C ARG A 67 -11.30 8.19 -6.46
N LEU A 68 -11.43 9.45 -6.85
CA LEU A 68 -10.31 10.37 -6.95
C LEU A 68 -9.91 10.87 -5.57
N LEU A 69 -8.63 10.74 -5.22
CA LEU A 69 -8.04 11.18 -3.97
C LEU A 69 -6.97 12.24 -4.26
N ASP A 70 -7.14 13.42 -3.67
CA ASP A 70 -6.10 14.44 -3.61
C ASP A 70 -5.26 14.21 -2.34
N VAL A 71 -4.00 13.83 -2.54
CA VAL A 71 -3.08 13.44 -1.47
C VAL A 71 -2.32 14.67 -1.03
N ALA A 72 -2.48 15.07 0.23
CA ALA A 72 -1.76 16.19 0.82
C ALA A 72 -0.24 16.00 0.75
N MET A 73 0.51 17.11 0.85
CA MET A 73 1.97 17.06 0.87
C MET A 73 2.47 16.28 2.09
N GLY A 74 3.23 15.22 1.84
CA GLY A 74 3.95 14.44 2.84
C GLY A 74 5.46 14.54 2.68
N ASN A 75 6.18 13.81 3.53
CA ASN A 75 7.62 13.57 3.43
C ASN A 75 7.93 12.09 3.76
N SER A 76 9.21 11.71 3.79
CA SER A 76 9.64 10.31 3.99
C SER A 76 9.23 9.69 5.34
N ARG A 77 8.78 10.49 6.30
CA ARG A 77 8.29 10.04 7.61
C ARG A 77 6.76 9.93 7.68
N THR A 78 6.05 10.42 6.67
CA THR A 78 4.57 10.42 6.66
C THR A 78 4.05 9.24 5.86
N ARG A 79 3.08 8.53 6.44
CA ARG A 79 2.23 7.57 5.74
C ARG A 79 0.85 8.18 5.61
N ILE A 80 0.41 8.43 4.38
CA ILE A 80 -0.86 9.10 4.13
C ILE A 80 -1.87 8.02 3.73
N PRO A 81 -2.92 7.77 4.53
CA PRO A 81 -3.90 6.74 4.21
C PRO A 81 -4.71 7.14 2.97
N LEU A 82 -4.84 6.22 2.02
CA LEU A 82 -5.63 6.40 0.80
C LEU A 82 -6.96 5.63 0.88
N ALA A 83 -6.91 4.37 1.30
CA ALA A 83 -8.07 3.49 1.37
C ALA A 83 -7.91 2.42 2.46
N ARG A 84 -9.06 1.91 2.91
CA ARG A 84 -9.19 0.78 3.83
C ARG A 84 -10.27 -0.14 3.30
N TRP A 85 -10.02 -1.45 3.35
CA TRP A 85 -10.96 -2.48 2.96
C TRP A 85 -11.10 -3.50 4.08
N GLU A 86 -12.35 -3.80 4.44
CA GLU A 86 -12.70 -5.01 5.16
C GLU A 86 -12.96 -6.11 4.13
N LEU A 87 -12.36 -7.29 4.34
CA LEU A 87 -12.50 -8.47 3.51
C LEU A 87 -13.15 -9.59 4.32
N GLU A 88 -14.24 -10.14 3.80
CA GLU A 88 -14.93 -11.29 4.39
C GLU A 88 -14.04 -12.55 4.38
N PRO A 89 -14.35 -13.57 5.20
CA PRO A 89 -13.65 -14.86 5.17
C PRO A 89 -13.59 -15.46 3.76
N GLY A 90 -12.39 -15.77 3.29
CA GLY A 90 -12.17 -16.30 1.93
C GLY A 90 -12.32 -15.30 0.79
N GLU A 91 -12.63 -14.02 1.06
CA GLU A 91 -12.89 -13.02 0.03
C GLU A 91 -11.64 -12.73 -0.82
N ARG A 92 -11.84 -12.62 -2.13
CA ARG A 92 -10.89 -12.05 -3.07
C ARG A 92 -11.46 -10.76 -3.64
N ARG A 93 -10.71 -9.66 -3.51
CA ARG A 93 -11.08 -8.34 -4.02
C ARG A 93 -10.00 -7.82 -4.96
N TYR A 94 -10.40 -7.38 -6.14
CA TYR A 94 -9.53 -6.68 -7.08
C TYR A 94 -9.77 -5.19 -6.98
N VAL A 95 -8.69 -4.43 -6.77
CA VAL A 95 -8.73 -2.97 -6.64
C VAL A 95 -7.90 -2.37 -7.75
N ASN A 96 -8.49 -1.44 -8.50
CA ASN A 96 -7.77 -0.72 -9.55
C ASN A 96 -7.22 0.59 -9.00
N ILE A 97 -5.95 0.86 -9.30
CA ILE A 97 -5.26 2.09 -8.91
C ILE A 97 -4.70 2.76 -10.16
N GLU A 98 -4.98 4.04 -10.32
CA GLU A 98 -4.35 4.88 -11.34
C GLU A 98 -3.71 6.11 -10.72
N THR A 99 -2.50 6.46 -11.14
CA THR A 99 -1.83 7.69 -10.70
C THR A 99 -0.82 8.15 -11.73
N ILE A 100 -0.41 9.40 -11.60
CA ILE A 100 0.56 10.07 -12.47
C ILE A 100 1.50 10.90 -11.59
N PRO A 101 2.83 10.80 -11.75
CA PRO A 101 3.76 11.68 -11.08
C PRO A 101 3.50 13.14 -11.43
N GLN A 102 3.34 13.97 -10.40
CA GLN A 102 2.89 15.35 -10.53
C GLN A 102 4.04 16.34 -10.35
N SER A 103 3.90 17.51 -10.97
CA SER A 103 4.90 18.57 -10.91
C SER A 103 4.90 19.15 -9.50
N GLY A 104 6.10 19.48 -9.01
CA GLY A 104 6.30 19.93 -7.63
C GLY A 104 6.20 18.81 -6.59
N SER A 105 6.32 17.55 -6.98
CA SER A 105 6.45 16.41 -6.06
C SER A 105 7.74 15.64 -6.32
N ASN A 106 8.40 15.20 -5.26
CA ASN A 106 9.68 14.51 -5.36
C ASN A 106 9.46 12.98 -5.37
N TYR A 107 9.32 12.44 -6.57
CA TYR A 107 9.29 10.99 -6.80
C TYR A 107 10.72 10.41 -6.71
N PRO A 108 10.90 9.17 -6.22
CA PRO A 108 9.88 8.15 -6.12
C PRO A 108 8.96 8.26 -4.91
N VAL A 109 7.77 7.70 -5.06
CA VAL A 109 6.81 7.47 -3.99
C VAL A 109 6.49 5.99 -3.93
N ARG A 110 6.06 5.51 -2.76
CA ARG A 110 5.63 4.13 -2.57
C ARG A 110 4.15 4.09 -2.25
N LEU A 111 3.43 3.24 -2.96
CA LEU A 111 2.16 2.73 -2.48
C LEU A 111 2.46 1.54 -1.58
N VAL A 112 2.01 1.62 -0.33
CA VAL A 112 2.20 0.58 0.67
C VAL A 112 0.86 -0.06 0.95
N VAL A 113 0.74 -1.35 0.64
CA VAL A 113 -0.40 -2.16 1.04
C VAL A 113 -0.03 -2.86 2.33
N GLN A 114 -0.81 -2.68 3.38
CA GLN A 114 -0.66 -3.37 4.64
C GLN A 114 -1.90 -4.23 4.88
N SER A 115 -1.70 -5.51 5.15
CA SER A 115 -2.74 -6.38 5.69
C SER A 115 -2.63 -6.43 7.21
N GLN A 116 -3.75 -6.55 7.94
CA GLN A 116 -3.75 -6.98 9.35
C GLN A 116 -3.39 -8.47 9.52
N TYR A 117 -2.51 -8.99 8.67
CA TYR A 117 -2.04 -10.36 8.76
C TYR A 117 -1.06 -10.44 9.94
N GLU A 118 -1.52 -10.97 11.07
CA GLU A 118 -0.63 -11.52 12.09
C GLU A 118 0.14 -12.67 11.45
N SER A 119 1.46 -12.68 11.63
CA SER A 119 2.23 -13.81 11.11
C SER A 119 1.74 -15.05 11.84
N ARG A 120 1.56 -16.18 11.16
CA ARG A 120 1.21 -17.45 11.84
C ARG A 120 2.26 -17.86 12.88
N GLU A 121 3.44 -17.24 12.88
CA GLU A 121 4.50 -17.42 13.88
C GLU A 121 4.20 -16.67 15.20
N ASP A 122 3.25 -15.73 15.21
CA ASP A 122 2.77 -15.04 16.42
C ASP A 122 1.55 -15.76 17.06
N LEU A 123 1.09 -16.88 16.48
CA LEU A 123 -0.09 -17.65 16.94
C LEU A 123 0.27 -18.97 17.67
N GLU A 124 1.53 -19.16 18.05
CA GLU A 124 1.98 -20.15 19.05
C GLU A 124 2.66 -19.35 20.19
N VAL A 125 2.27 -19.33 21.47
CA VAL A 125 1.60 -20.30 22.35
C VAL A 125 0.97 -19.51 23.52
N GLU A 126 -0.32 -19.69 23.82
CA GLU A 126 -0.79 -19.56 25.21
C GLU A 126 -0.98 -20.99 25.74
N ALA A 127 -0.10 -21.41 26.65
CA ALA A 127 -0.27 -22.68 27.32
C ALA A 127 -1.59 -22.64 28.10
N PRO A 128 -2.42 -23.70 28.06
CA PRO A 128 -3.67 -23.71 28.79
C PRO A 128 -3.41 -23.41 30.27
N ALA A 129 -4.21 -22.51 30.84
CA ALA A 129 -4.12 -22.15 32.25
C ALA A 129 -4.14 -23.42 33.11
N ALA A 130 -3.20 -23.48 34.07
CA ALA A 130 -3.14 -24.60 35.00
C ALA A 130 -4.50 -24.80 35.69
N PRO A 131 -4.95 -26.05 35.89
CA PRO A 131 -6.23 -26.29 36.56
C PRO A 131 -6.19 -25.67 37.97
N PRO A 132 -7.33 -25.14 38.44
CA PRO A 132 -7.40 -24.50 39.75
C PRO A 132 -6.97 -25.49 40.85
N PRO A 133 -6.29 -25.00 41.91
CA PRO A 133 -5.84 -25.87 42.98
C PRO A 133 -7.04 -26.53 43.66
N LEU A 134 -6.90 -27.81 43.97
CA LEU A 134 -7.88 -28.53 44.78
C LEU A 134 -7.93 -27.89 46.17
N ILE A 135 -9.10 -27.40 46.54
CA ILE A 135 -9.35 -26.81 47.86
C ILE A 135 -9.27 -27.94 48.90
N PRO A 136 -8.50 -27.79 49.99
CA PRO A 136 -8.42 -28.78 51.07
C PRO A 136 -9.69 -28.82 51.94
#